data_AF-A0A2D5GYK1-F1
#
_entry.id   AF-A0A2D5GYK1-F1
#
_cell.length_a   1.000
_cell.length_b   1.000
_cell.length_c   1.000
_cell.angle_alpha   90.00
_cell.angle_beta   90.00
_cell.angle_gamma   90.00
#
_symmetry.space_group_name_H-M   'P 1'
#
loop_
_entity.id
_entity.type
_entity.pdbx_description
1 polymer ?
#
loop_
_entity_poly.entity_id
_entity_poly.type
_entity_poly.pdbx_seq_one_letter_code
_entity_poly.pdbx_strand_id
1 'polypeptide(L)'
;MRSLNQTVSQNAVRAVASRRGVTLMEVLMSVMIMGLGVIPLATLFPISVKRSAQATQLTNATILRYNAEAMLDAFPGRLLHDPDNDGNRDEHRYTNRKYIVDPIGYLLADDPAYQGRFGNDGQGAAYGNVLRFDAGFTAMGSGPNFFSQQDSWRVQFEGIPKSNSLTELEFYPEDLSTELMTDIDQNAVAGYSQGIWSRIVIFDESGKIAQVRPLTSIPPANISSHTLTGFTALPDNLRYVDSGGLGIVSKVRIEIQEQRYSYLFSVRHQPTRVAAVDVVVFFKRDFSPLSEVVHSVSDFVRYTPGADGSPGVDGVDDNQDGNTDDRGELGWKGSDDEPNYQFTLHYNNKITGPPLNMSVDDVRPPLRKGGHLFDVKNARWYRIQNYQENSSATAALVTLDQPIAQDIRTSAGSTTTADGVIIRSDVVQVYALGNKLDPSN
;
A
#
# COMPACT_ATOMS: atom_id res chain seq x y z
N MET A 1 -1.02 69.00 -74.17
CA MET A 1 -0.53 68.28 -72.97
C MET A 1 -1.51 67.17 -72.63
N ARG A 2 -0.96 65.95 -72.44
CA ARG A 2 -1.54 64.70 -71.90
C ARG A 2 -2.53 63.89 -72.75
N SER A 3 -1.96 62.83 -73.33
CA SER A 3 -2.58 61.56 -73.69
C SER A 3 -2.85 60.67 -72.46
N LEU A 4 -3.79 59.73 -72.61
CA LEU A 4 -3.85 58.33 -72.11
C LEU A 4 -5.29 57.84 -72.44
N ASN A 5 -5.57 56.90 -73.38
CA ASN A 5 -5.35 55.44 -73.33
C ASN A 5 -5.57 54.88 -71.91
N GLN A 6 -6.39 53.86 -71.62
CA GLN A 6 -6.66 52.62 -72.32
C GLN A 6 -7.76 51.85 -71.56
N THR A 7 -8.67 51.21 -72.31
CA THR A 7 -9.19 49.83 -72.14
C THR A 7 -9.35 49.16 -70.76
N VAL A 8 -10.56 48.58 -70.63
CA VAL A 8 -10.88 47.30 -69.96
C VAL A 8 -10.86 47.33 -68.44
N SER A 9 -12.02 47.67 -67.87
CA SER A 9 -12.37 47.19 -66.53
C SER A 9 -12.70 45.70 -66.62
N GLN A 10 -11.68 44.88 -66.36
CA GLN A 10 -11.82 43.44 -66.17
C GLN A 10 -12.74 43.15 -64.98
N ASN A 11 -13.72 42.29 -65.23
CA ASN A 11 -14.29 41.29 -64.33
C ASN A 11 -13.79 41.30 -62.87
N ALA A 12 -14.62 41.84 -61.99
CA ALA A 12 -14.74 41.32 -60.63
C ALA A 12 -16.22 41.03 -60.35
N VAL A 13 -16.80 40.12 -61.15
CA VAL A 13 -17.94 39.33 -60.69
C VAL A 13 -17.41 38.58 -59.49
N ARG A 14 -17.66 39.11 -58.29
CA ARG A 14 -17.54 38.39 -57.04
C ARG A 14 -18.46 37.18 -57.20
N ALA A 15 -17.89 36.05 -57.61
CA ALA A 15 -18.55 34.77 -57.51
C ALA A 15 -18.86 34.61 -56.02
N VAL A 16 -20.08 34.96 -55.64
CA VAL A 16 -20.65 34.54 -54.37
C VAL A 16 -20.64 33.03 -54.48
N ALA A 17 -19.61 32.41 -53.91
CA ALA A 17 -19.51 30.98 -53.82
C ALA A 17 -20.82 30.53 -53.16
N SER A 18 -21.71 29.96 -53.98
CA SER A 18 -22.91 29.29 -53.53
C SER A 18 -22.44 28.33 -52.45
N ARG A 19 -22.81 28.62 -51.19
CA ARG A 19 -22.57 27.70 -50.08
C ARG A 19 -23.43 26.48 -50.38
N ARG A 20 -22.86 25.52 -51.10
CA ARG A 20 -23.46 24.19 -51.26
C ARG A 20 -23.64 23.64 -49.85
N GLY A 21 -24.89 23.42 -49.46
CA GLY A 21 -25.20 22.79 -48.19
C GLY A 21 -24.49 21.44 -48.10
N VAL A 22 -24.04 21.10 -46.89
CA VAL A 22 -23.38 19.81 -46.62
C VAL A 22 -24.40 18.71 -46.88
N THR A 23 -24.05 17.73 -47.71
CA THR A 23 -24.94 16.60 -47.99
C THR A 23 -25.04 15.69 -46.78
N LEU A 24 -26.18 15.01 -46.61
CA LEU A 24 -26.37 14.03 -45.53
C LEU A 24 -25.26 12.96 -45.54
N MET A 25 -24.76 12.58 -46.72
CA MET A 25 -23.68 11.61 -46.87
C MET A 25 -22.33 12.16 -46.35
N GLU A 26 -22.01 13.44 -46.60
CA GLU A 26 -20.79 14.07 -46.06
C GLU A 26 -20.84 14.13 -44.54
N VAL A 27 -22.01 14.43 -43.95
CA VAL A 27 -22.17 14.42 -42.49
C VAL A 27 -22.02 13.00 -41.94
N LEU A 28 -22.67 12.00 -42.57
CA LEU A 28 -22.59 10.61 -42.12
C LEU A 28 -21.17 10.04 -42.25
N MET A 29 -20.47 10.31 -43.36
CA MET A 29 -19.07 9.92 -43.51
C MET A 29 -18.19 10.63 -42.47
N SER A 30 -18.43 11.92 -42.20
CA SER A 30 -17.66 12.67 -41.20
C SER A 30 -17.87 12.13 -39.79
N VAL A 31 -19.11 11.81 -39.42
CA VAL A 31 -19.44 11.21 -38.11
C VAL A 31 -18.88 9.79 -38.01
N MET A 32 -18.92 9.00 -39.10
CA MET A 32 -18.33 7.66 -39.12
C MET A 32 -16.80 7.71 -38.94
N ILE A 33 -16.10 8.58 -39.66
CA ILE A 33 -14.64 8.75 -39.54
C ILE A 33 -14.28 9.29 -38.15
N MET A 34 -15.03 10.26 -37.63
CA MET A 34 -14.85 10.76 -36.26
C MET A 34 -15.07 9.65 -35.23
N GLY A 35 -16.13 8.84 -35.37
CA GLY A 35 -16.41 7.71 -34.49
C GLY A 35 -15.26 6.68 -34.49
N LEU A 36 -14.75 6.34 -35.67
CA LEU A 36 -13.60 5.44 -35.82
C LEU A 36 -12.31 6.01 -35.19
N GLY A 37 -12.12 7.34 -35.19
CA GLY A 37 -10.98 7.98 -34.53
C GLY A 37 -11.13 8.10 -33.01
N VAL A 38 -12.33 8.43 -32.52
CA VAL A 38 -12.57 8.72 -31.09
C VAL A 38 -12.68 7.45 -30.25
N ILE A 39 -13.26 6.36 -30.76
CA ILE A 39 -13.44 5.12 -29.98
C ILE A 39 -12.08 4.52 -29.51
N PRO A 40 -11.05 4.42 -30.36
CA PRO A 40 -9.73 3.97 -29.90
C PRO A 40 -9.10 4.92 -28.87
N LEU A 41 -9.23 6.24 -29.03
CA LEU A 41 -8.70 7.20 -28.06
C LEU A 41 -9.40 7.09 -26.70
N ALA A 42 -10.73 6.92 -26.70
CA ALA A 42 -11.53 6.78 -25.49
C ALA A 42 -11.18 5.51 -24.69
N THR A 43 -10.70 4.45 -25.37
CA THR A 43 -10.31 3.19 -24.70
C THR A 43 -8.84 3.16 -24.32
N LEU A 44 -7.94 3.65 -25.19
CA LEU A 44 -6.49 3.61 -24.96
C LEU A 44 -6.03 4.64 -23.92
N PHE A 45 -6.67 5.81 -23.84
CA PHE A 45 -6.26 6.85 -22.89
C PHE A 45 -6.39 6.40 -21.42
N PRO A 46 -7.55 5.88 -20.95
CA PRO A 46 -7.66 5.38 -19.58
C PRO A 46 -6.69 4.23 -19.27
N ILE A 47 -6.46 3.33 -20.23
CA ILE A 47 -5.49 2.23 -20.07
C ILE A 47 -4.07 2.78 -19.91
N SER A 48 -3.69 3.78 -20.70
CA SER A 48 -2.38 4.43 -20.63
C SER A 48 -2.16 5.11 -19.27
N VAL A 49 -3.16 5.85 -18.77
CA VAL A 49 -3.09 6.49 -17.45
C VAL A 49 -2.94 5.45 -16.34
N LYS A 50 -3.73 4.38 -16.37
CA LYS A 50 -3.62 3.28 -15.39
C LYS A 50 -2.25 2.62 -15.40
N ARG A 51 -1.70 2.33 -16.59
CA ARG A 51 -0.35 1.74 -16.71
C ARG A 51 0.74 2.69 -16.25
N SER A 52 0.63 3.99 -16.52
CA SER A 52 1.57 5.00 -16.03
C SER A 52 1.56 5.08 -14.50
N ALA A 53 0.38 5.11 -13.87
CA ALA A 53 0.26 5.10 -12.42
C ALA A 53 0.87 3.82 -11.79
N GLN A 54 0.61 2.66 -12.39
CA GLN A 54 1.21 1.38 -11.96
C GLN A 54 2.74 1.38 -12.10
N ALA A 55 3.28 1.95 -13.17
CA ALA A 55 4.73 2.05 -13.37
C ALA A 55 5.39 2.94 -12.29
N THR A 56 4.77 4.06 -11.93
CA THR A 56 5.24 4.91 -10.83
C THR A 56 5.20 4.17 -9.49
N GLN A 57 4.11 3.43 -9.22
CA GLN A 57 4.00 2.61 -8.01
C GLN A 57 5.09 1.55 -7.92
N LEU A 58 5.38 0.84 -9.01
CA LEU A 58 6.44 -0.17 -9.05
C LEU A 58 7.84 0.44 -8.87
N THR A 59 8.07 1.63 -9.43
CA THR A 59 9.35 2.35 -9.28
C THR A 59 9.57 2.73 -7.81
N ASN A 60 8.57 3.33 -7.17
CA ASN A 60 8.64 3.69 -5.76
C ASN A 60 8.77 2.45 -4.86
N ALA A 61 8.07 1.38 -5.18
CA ALA A 61 8.19 0.13 -4.45
C ALA A 61 9.59 -0.49 -4.57
N THR A 62 10.22 -0.37 -5.74
CA THR A 62 11.60 -0.84 -5.96
C THR A 62 12.59 -0.01 -5.14
N ILE A 63 12.42 1.32 -5.07
CA ILE A 63 13.25 2.19 -4.21
C ILE A 63 13.13 1.76 -2.75
N LEU A 64 11.92 1.52 -2.26
CA LEU A 64 11.73 1.04 -0.88
C LEU A 64 12.36 -0.32 -0.63
N ARG A 65 12.29 -1.24 -1.59
CA ARG A 65 12.96 -2.54 -1.47
C ARG A 65 14.46 -2.36 -1.22
N TYR A 66 15.13 -1.48 -1.95
CA TYR A 66 16.57 -1.23 -1.74
C TYR A 66 16.85 -0.62 -0.36
N ASN A 67 16.00 0.28 0.12
CA ASN A 67 16.11 0.81 1.48
C ASN A 67 15.91 -0.29 2.53
N ALA A 68 14.92 -1.16 2.33
CA ALA A 68 14.64 -2.29 3.20
C ALA A 68 15.80 -3.29 3.23
N GLU A 69 16.39 -3.59 2.07
CA GLU A 69 17.55 -4.47 1.96
C GLU A 69 18.78 -3.86 2.66
N ALA A 70 19.03 -2.57 2.48
CA ALA A 70 20.10 -1.86 3.19
C ALA A 70 19.88 -1.85 4.72
N MET A 71 18.64 -1.66 5.18
CA MET A 71 18.30 -1.77 6.61
C MET A 71 18.52 -3.18 7.14
N LEU A 72 18.13 -4.19 6.35
CA LEU A 72 18.31 -5.59 6.68
C LEU A 72 19.78 -5.97 6.82
N ASP A 73 20.63 -5.47 5.91
CA ASP A 73 22.06 -5.74 5.91
C ASP A 73 22.79 -4.92 7.01
N ALA A 74 22.27 -3.76 7.39
CA ALA A 74 22.80 -2.96 8.49
C ALA A 74 22.45 -3.54 9.88
N PHE A 75 21.24 -4.09 10.04
CA PHE A 75 20.75 -4.62 11.31
C PHE A 75 20.20 -6.05 11.22
N PRO A 76 20.94 -7.02 10.64
CA PRO A 76 20.46 -8.38 10.42
C PRO A 76 20.14 -9.10 11.74
N GLY A 77 20.99 -8.93 12.77
CA GLY A 77 20.75 -9.54 14.08
C GLY A 77 19.39 -9.14 14.66
N ARG A 78 19.06 -7.85 14.58
CA ARG A 78 17.85 -7.27 15.18
C ARG A 78 16.61 -7.47 14.32
N LEU A 79 16.72 -7.45 12.99
CA LEU A 79 15.58 -7.61 12.10
C LEU A 79 15.26 -9.08 11.78
N LEU A 80 16.25 -9.99 11.86
CA LEU A 80 16.08 -11.39 11.43
C LEU A 80 16.36 -12.43 12.50
N HIS A 81 17.09 -12.13 13.55
CA HIS A 81 17.50 -13.15 14.51
C HIS A 81 17.00 -12.88 15.92
N ASP A 82 16.70 -11.63 16.24
CA ASP A 82 16.28 -11.14 17.56
C ASP A 82 15.26 -9.98 17.39
N PRO A 83 14.10 -10.23 16.74
CA PRO A 83 13.12 -9.20 16.43
C PRO A 83 12.35 -8.66 17.65
N ASP A 84 12.41 -9.30 18.81
CA ASP A 84 11.89 -8.82 20.09
C ASP A 84 12.97 -8.24 21.00
N ASN A 85 14.25 -8.36 20.62
CA ASN A 85 15.39 -7.74 21.30
C ASN A 85 15.52 -8.18 22.77
N ASP A 86 15.24 -9.45 23.06
CA ASP A 86 15.41 -10.05 24.38
C ASP A 86 16.76 -10.78 24.53
N GLY A 87 17.52 -10.89 23.44
CA GLY A 87 18.83 -11.55 23.38
C GLY A 87 18.76 -13.06 23.12
N ASN A 88 17.58 -13.66 23.10
CA ASN A 88 17.36 -15.09 22.87
C ASN A 88 17.10 -15.36 21.38
N ARG A 89 18.16 -15.44 20.59
CA ARG A 89 18.04 -15.68 19.14
C ARG A 89 17.52 -17.07 18.77
N ASP A 90 17.64 -18.03 19.68
CA ASP A 90 17.35 -19.43 19.38
C ASP A 90 15.85 -19.72 19.39
N GLU A 91 15.04 -18.94 20.09
CA GLU A 91 13.59 -19.13 20.03
C GLU A 91 13.02 -18.88 18.62
N HIS A 92 13.50 -17.85 17.93
CA HIS A 92 13.11 -17.51 16.56
C HIS A 92 13.63 -18.53 15.53
N ARG A 93 14.65 -19.33 15.89
CA ARG A 93 15.23 -20.37 15.02
C ARG A 93 14.54 -21.71 15.17
N TYR A 94 14.16 -22.09 16.39
CA TYR A 94 13.68 -23.44 16.67
C TYR A 94 12.17 -23.49 16.91
N THR A 95 11.62 -22.47 17.58
CA THR A 95 10.21 -22.44 18.03
C THR A 95 9.38 -21.54 17.12
N ASN A 96 9.73 -20.27 17.01
CA ASN A 96 9.01 -19.24 16.26
C ASN A 96 9.65 -19.03 14.88
N ARG A 97 9.68 -20.08 14.07
CA ARG A 97 10.40 -20.06 12.77
C ARG A 97 9.78 -19.14 11.72
N LYS A 98 8.59 -18.62 11.96
CA LYS A 98 7.80 -17.87 10.98
C LYS A 98 7.19 -16.67 11.66
N TYR A 99 7.55 -15.47 11.23
CA TYR A 99 7.05 -14.23 11.80
C TYR A 99 7.12 -13.09 10.79
N ILE A 100 6.54 -11.97 11.18
CA ILE A 100 6.59 -10.71 10.46
C ILE A 100 7.31 -9.67 11.31
N VAL A 101 8.18 -8.89 10.68
CA VAL A 101 8.76 -7.68 11.28
C VAL A 101 8.10 -6.49 10.63
N ASP A 102 7.32 -5.78 11.43
CA ASP A 102 6.46 -4.70 11.00
C ASP A 102 6.36 -3.61 12.08
N PRO A 103 7.37 -2.73 12.17
CA PRO A 103 7.38 -1.72 13.21
C PRO A 103 6.28 -0.67 13.07
N ILE A 104 5.89 -0.35 11.83
CA ILE A 104 4.80 0.60 11.59
C ILE A 104 3.46 -0.02 11.98
N GLY A 105 3.17 -1.24 11.54
CA GLY A 105 1.91 -1.90 11.89
C GLY A 105 1.83 -2.35 13.34
N TYR A 106 2.95 -2.52 14.05
CA TYR A 106 2.94 -2.68 15.50
C TYR A 106 2.54 -1.38 16.20
N LEU A 107 3.09 -0.23 15.79
CA LEU A 107 2.82 1.07 16.37
C LEU A 107 1.42 1.61 16.02
N LEU A 108 0.96 1.40 14.79
CA LEU A 108 -0.29 1.95 14.25
C LEU A 108 -1.47 0.97 14.30
N ALA A 109 -1.32 -0.21 14.91
CA ALA A 109 -2.48 -1.10 15.10
C ALA A 109 -3.51 -0.42 16.01
N ASP A 110 -4.75 -0.31 15.53
CA ASP A 110 -5.85 0.37 16.23
C ASP A 110 -6.18 -0.27 17.60
N ASP A 111 -5.89 -1.56 17.78
CA ASP A 111 -6.14 -2.30 19.03
C ASP A 111 -4.85 -2.97 19.52
N PRO A 112 -4.44 -2.76 20.78
CA PRO A 112 -3.33 -3.45 21.42
C PRO A 112 -3.40 -4.98 21.31
N ALA A 113 -4.61 -5.56 21.22
CA ALA A 113 -4.81 -6.98 21.04
C ALA A 113 -4.16 -7.51 19.74
N TYR A 114 -3.99 -6.68 18.71
CA TYR A 114 -3.43 -7.08 17.41
C TYR A 114 -1.94 -6.78 17.26
N GLN A 115 -1.31 -6.04 18.19
CA GLN A 115 0.08 -5.62 18.03
C GLN A 115 1.06 -6.80 17.92
N GLY A 116 0.85 -7.88 18.68
CA GLY A 116 1.77 -9.02 18.74
C GLY A 116 1.58 -10.09 17.66
N ARG A 117 0.57 -9.99 16.79
CA ARG A 117 0.28 -11.02 15.77
C ARG A 117 -0.16 -10.41 14.46
N PHE A 118 0.18 -11.06 13.35
CA PHE A 118 -0.27 -10.64 12.04
C PHE A 118 -1.52 -11.43 11.63
N GLY A 119 -2.69 -10.88 11.98
CA GLY A 119 -4.00 -11.47 11.68
C GLY A 119 -4.96 -11.43 12.86
N ASN A 120 -6.26 -11.39 12.55
CA ASN A 120 -7.34 -11.49 13.54
C ASN A 120 -8.49 -12.39 13.05
N ASP A 121 -9.30 -12.86 13.99
CA ASP A 121 -10.43 -13.77 13.72
C ASP A 121 -11.71 -13.06 13.26
N GLY A 122 -11.67 -11.72 13.16
CA GLY A 122 -12.83 -10.88 12.88
C GLY A 122 -13.71 -10.56 14.09
N GLN A 123 -13.39 -11.06 15.30
CA GLN A 123 -14.19 -10.91 16.52
C GLN A 123 -13.44 -10.23 17.66
N GLY A 124 -12.37 -9.50 17.36
CA GLY A 124 -11.62 -8.80 18.42
C GLY A 124 -10.39 -9.55 18.92
N ALA A 125 -10.08 -10.74 18.39
CA ALA A 125 -8.97 -11.53 18.87
C ALA A 125 -7.90 -11.73 17.79
N ALA A 126 -6.64 -11.63 18.20
CA ALA A 126 -5.52 -12.00 17.36
C ALA A 126 -5.61 -13.48 16.98
N TYR A 127 -5.31 -13.78 15.71
CA TYR A 127 -5.49 -15.12 15.14
C TYR A 127 -4.29 -15.53 14.30
N GLY A 128 -4.01 -16.83 14.28
CA GLY A 128 -2.90 -17.41 13.52
C GLY A 128 -1.58 -17.50 14.32
N ASN A 129 -0.63 -18.21 13.73
CA ASN A 129 0.64 -18.56 14.38
C ASN A 129 1.77 -17.57 14.06
N VAL A 130 1.55 -16.63 13.14
CA VAL A 130 2.56 -15.66 12.72
C VAL A 130 2.58 -14.50 13.71
N LEU A 131 3.67 -14.43 14.47
CA LEU A 131 3.95 -13.32 15.37
C LEU A 131 4.30 -12.06 14.57
N ARG A 132 3.93 -10.90 15.12
CA ARG A 132 4.36 -9.59 14.63
C ARG A 132 5.32 -8.99 15.64
N PHE A 133 6.47 -8.53 15.14
CA PHE A 133 7.48 -7.86 15.94
C PHE A 133 7.75 -6.45 15.42
N ASP A 134 8.10 -5.56 16.32
CA ASP A 134 8.48 -4.19 16.00
C ASP A 134 10.00 -4.01 15.85
N ALA A 135 10.80 -5.06 16.11
CA ALA A 135 12.26 -4.98 16.14
C ALA A 135 12.77 -3.84 17.03
N GLY A 136 12.05 -3.48 18.10
CA GLY A 136 12.35 -2.39 19.03
C GLY A 136 12.35 -0.98 18.43
N PHE A 137 11.86 -0.79 17.21
CA PHE A 137 11.80 0.55 16.58
C PHE A 137 10.64 1.39 17.13
N THR A 138 9.65 0.77 17.78
CA THR A 138 8.55 1.48 18.46
C THR A 138 9.10 2.29 19.63
N ALA A 139 9.96 1.68 20.45
CA ALA A 139 10.61 2.35 21.58
C ALA A 139 11.47 3.55 21.15
N MET A 140 11.89 3.59 19.88
CA MET A 140 12.70 4.68 19.32
C MET A 140 11.86 5.77 18.64
N GLY A 141 10.52 5.65 18.59
CA GLY A 141 9.62 6.61 17.94
C GLY A 141 9.93 6.86 16.45
N SER A 142 10.63 5.93 15.80
CA SER A 142 11.27 6.14 14.49
C SER A 142 10.91 5.10 13.44
N GLY A 143 10.01 4.15 13.76
CA GLY A 143 9.52 3.15 12.80
C GLY A 143 9.16 3.73 11.44
N PRO A 144 8.30 4.76 11.35
CA PRO A 144 7.96 5.41 10.08
C PRO A 144 9.14 5.96 9.29
N ASN A 145 10.19 6.43 9.97
CA ASN A 145 11.33 7.07 9.31
C ASN A 145 12.19 6.09 8.51
N PHE A 146 12.20 4.82 8.93
CA PHE A 146 12.97 3.78 8.26
C PHE A 146 12.10 2.88 7.37
N PHE A 147 10.84 2.66 7.76
CA PHE A 147 9.95 1.69 7.12
C PHE A 147 8.92 2.30 6.15
N SER A 148 8.99 3.61 5.89
CA SER A 148 8.14 4.31 4.92
C SER A 148 8.92 5.30 4.05
N GLN A 149 8.35 5.69 2.91
CA GLN A 149 8.90 6.79 2.12
C GLN A 149 8.61 8.12 2.80
N GLN A 150 9.66 8.88 3.13
CA GLN A 150 9.54 10.17 3.81
C GLN A 150 9.11 11.35 2.92
N ASP A 151 9.06 11.16 1.61
CA ASP A 151 8.85 12.28 0.66
C ASP A 151 7.39 12.51 0.27
N SER A 152 6.45 11.79 0.90
CA SER A 152 5.01 11.99 0.65
C SER A 152 4.41 12.85 1.76
N TRP A 153 3.77 13.97 1.36
CA TRP A 153 3.18 14.94 2.26
C TRP A 153 1.74 15.24 1.82
N ARG A 154 0.82 15.31 2.79
CA ARG A 154 -0.56 15.75 2.61
C ARG A 154 -0.67 17.19 3.12
N VAL A 155 -1.06 18.09 2.25
CA VAL A 155 -1.37 19.48 2.60
C VAL A 155 -2.65 19.48 3.45
N GLN A 156 -2.57 20.03 4.66
CA GLN A 156 -3.72 20.28 5.53
C GLN A 156 -4.25 21.70 5.32
N PHE A 157 -3.34 22.65 5.07
CA PHE A 157 -3.68 24.04 4.82
C PHE A 157 -2.65 24.69 3.87
N GLU A 158 -3.12 25.58 3.00
CA GLU A 158 -2.29 26.45 2.16
C GLU A 158 -2.96 27.84 2.12
N GLY A 159 -2.22 28.88 2.49
CA GLY A 159 -2.76 30.23 2.55
C GLY A 159 -1.69 31.31 2.70
N ILE A 160 -2.13 32.57 2.73
CA ILE A 160 -1.25 33.73 2.91
C ILE A 160 -1.46 34.25 4.34
N PRO A 161 -0.41 34.43 5.14
CA PRO A 161 -0.57 35.00 6.47
C PRO A 161 -1.03 36.46 6.38
N LYS A 162 -1.91 36.88 7.29
CA LYS A 162 -2.30 38.28 7.49
C LYS A 162 -1.09 39.13 7.85
N SER A 163 -0.25 38.61 8.73
CA SER A 163 1.00 39.24 9.15
C SER A 163 2.01 38.15 9.55
N ASN A 164 3.30 38.47 9.50
CA ASN A 164 4.33 37.61 10.06
C ASN A 164 5.47 38.41 10.68
N SER A 165 6.18 37.75 11.60
CA SER A 165 7.48 38.17 12.09
C SER A 165 8.51 37.07 11.81
N LEU A 166 9.70 37.15 12.41
CA LEU A 166 10.68 36.07 12.34
C LEU A 166 10.23 34.81 13.10
N THR A 167 9.33 34.91 14.08
CA THR A 167 8.95 33.80 14.98
C THR A 167 7.45 33.53 15.05
N GLU A 168 6.65 34.30 14.32
CA GLU A 168 5.19 34.26 14.39
C GLU A 168 4.55 34.44 13.02
N LEU A 169 3.46 33.72 12.79
CA LEU A 169 2.54 33.87 11.65
C LEU A 169 1.14 34.14 12.21
N GLU A 170 0.43 35.12 11.68
CA GLU A 170 -0.97 35.40 11.99
C GLU A 170 -1.82 35.17 10.73
N PHE A 171 -2.97 34.51 10.87
CA PHE A 171 -3.90 34.24 9.77
C PHE A 171 -5.24 34.94 9.97
N TYR A 172 -5.95 35.14 8.87
CA TYR A 172 -7.35 35.54 8.93
C TYR A 172 -8.23 34.36 9.40
N PRO A 173 -9.21 34.58 10.30
CA PRO A 173 -10.11 33.52 10.76
C PRO A 173 -10.91 32.85 9.64
N GLU A 174 -11.17 33.57 8.54
CA GLU A 174 -11.85 33.03 7.35
C GLU A 174 -10.99 32.07 6.54
N ASP A 175 -9.65 32.19 6.60
CA ASP A 175 -8.73 31.32 5.87
C ASP A 175 -8.38 30.08 6.69
N LEU A 176 -8.10 30.27 7.98
CA LEU A 176 -7.67 29.22 8.89
C LEU A 176 -8.56 29.27 10.13
N SER A 177 -9.67 28.51 10.13
CA SER A 177 -10.62 28.50 11.24
C SER A 177 -10.07 27.80 12.48
N THR A 178 -10.66 28.10 13.66
CA THR A 178 -10.32 27.40 14.92
C THR A 178 -10.51 25.89 14.84
N GLU A 179 -11.53 25.43 14.13
CA GLU A 179 -11.81 24.01 13.86
C GLU A 179 -10.67 23.38 13.06
N LEU A 180 -10.28 24.00 11.93
CA LEU A 180 -9.17 23.49 11.11
C LEU A 180 -7.83 23.51 11.87
N MET A 181 -7.57 24.54 12.67
CA MET A 181 -6.36 24.57 13.51
C MET A 181 -6.36 23.49 14.57
N THR A 182 -7.52 23.20 15.15
CA THR A 182 -7.68 22.09 16.11
C THR A 182 -7.44 20.76 15.43
N ASP A 183 -7.96 20.55 14.23
CA ASP A 183 -7.68 19.34 13.43
C ASP A 183 -6.19 19.22 13.11
N ILE A 184 -5.54 20.31 12.71
CA ILE A 184 -4.09 20.33 12.44
C ILE A 184 -3.31 20.00 13.71
N ASP A 185 -3.65 20.60 14.85
CA ASP A 185 -3.00 20.32 16.13
C ASP A 185 -3.17 18.86 16.55
N GLN A 186 -4.39 18.33 16.51
CA GLN A 186 -4.67 16.93 16.83
C GLN A 186 -3.87 15.98 15.93
N ASN A 187 -3.82 16.26 14.62
CA ASN A 187 -2.99 15.50 13.68
C ASN A 187 -1.50 15.61 13.99
N ALA A 188 -0.99 16.79 14.37
CA ALA A 188 0.41 16.99 14.73
C ALA A 188 0.78 16.26 16.02
N VAL A 189 -0.06 16.35 17.06
CA VAL A 189 0.15 15.70 18.37
C VAL A 189 0.05 14.18 18.25
N ALA A 190 -1.02 13.68 17.61
CA ALA A 190 -1.21 12.25 17.41
C ALA A 190 -0.15 11.67 16.46
N GLY A 191 0.20 12.39 15.40
CA GLY A 191 1.25 11.99 14.48
C GLY A 191 2.61 11.92 15.16
N TYR A 192 2.96 12.91 15.98
CA TYR A 192 4.27 12.98 16.63
C TYR A 192 4.55 11.78 17.53
N SER A 193 3.57 11.34 18.33
CA SER A 193 3.70 10.13 19.17
C SER A 193 3.85 8.85 18.34
N GLN A 194 3.35 8.87 17.11
CA GLN A 194 3.44 7.77 16.14
C GLN A 194 4.64 7.88 15.20
N GLY A 195 5.52 8.89 15.35
CA GLY A 195 6.64 9.13 14.44
C GLY A 195 6.24 9.67 13.06
N ILE A 196 5.02 10.17 12.91
CA ILE A 196 4.52 10.88 11.73
C ILE A 196 4.74 12.38 11.94
N TRP A 197 5.47 13.02 11.03
CA TRP A 197 5.83 14.43 11.21
C TRP A 197 4.84 15.37 10.55
N SER A 198 4.53 16.47 11.24
CA SER A 198 3.89 17.64 10.65
C SER A 198 4.90 18.77 10.51
N ARG A 199 4.72 19.61 9.50
CA ARG A 199 5.63 20.72 9.22
C ARG A 199 4.90 21.94 8.68
N ILE A 200 5.52 23.09 8.89
CA ILE A 200 5.15 24.36 8.30
C ILE A 200 6.20 24.67 7.22
N VAL A 201 5.74 24.97 6.01
CA VAL A 201 6.58 25.40 4.88
C VAL A 201 6.25 26.86 4.59
N ILE A 202 7.21 27.74 4.83
CA ILE A 202 7.06 29.19 4.75
C ILE A 202 7.84 29.68 3.53
N PHE A 203 7.13 30.23 2.55
CA PHE A 203 7.72 30.71 1.30
C PHE A 203 8.10 32.19 1.43
N ASP A 204 9.24 32.55 0.84
CA ASP A 204 9.66 33.94 0.70
C ASP A 204 8.68 34.75 -0.16
N GLU A 205 8.84 36.07 -0.22
CA GLU A 205 8.01 36.96 -1.05
C GLU A 205 7.92 36.50 -2.52
N SER A 206 9.01 35.94 -3.05
CA SER A 206 9.06 35.48 -4.45
C SER A 206 8.44 34.10 -4.69
N GLY A 207 8.16 33.33 -3.63
CA GLY A 207 7.69 31.95 -3.70
C GLY A 207 8.76 30.94 -4.14
N LYS A 208 10.02 31.35 -4.34
CA LYS A 208 11.10 30.51 -4.87
C LYS A 208 11.91 29.81 -3.78
N ILE A 209 11.87 30.33 -2.56
CA ILE A 209 12.70 29.84 -1.45
C ILE A 209 11.80 29.60 -0.25
N ALA A 210 11.86 28.39 0.30
CA ALA A 210 11.07 28.01 1.46
C ALA A 210 11.94 27.72 2.68
N GLN A 211 11.41 28.02 3.86
CA GLN A 211 11.89 27.51 5.14
C GLN A 211 10.93 26.45 5.65
N VAL A 212 11.47 25.36 6.18
CA VAL A 212 10.68 24.29 6.81
C VAL A 212 10.86 24.38 8.31
N ARG A 213 9.76 24.27 9.06
CA ARG A 213 9.76 24.20 10.52
C ARG A 213 8.93 23.00 10.97
N PRO A 214 9.40 22.21 11.95
CA PRO A 214 8.60 21.12 12.51
C PRO A 214 7.39 21.68 13.25
N LEU A 215 6.27 20.96 13.21
CA LEU A 215 5.06 21.25 13.95
C LEU A 215 4.70 20.02 14.79
N THR A 216 4.83 20.14 16.11
CA THR A 216 4.52 19.05 17.05
C THR A 216 3.21 19.28 17.77
N SER A 217 2.84 20.54 18.01
CA SER A 217 1.58 20.97 18.60
C SER A 217 1.36 22.46 18.34
N ILE A 218 0.12 22.91 18.49
CA ILE A 218 -0.32 24.29 18.47
C ILE A 218 -0.94 24.60 19.83
N PRO A 219 -0.38 25.54 20.62
CA PRO A 219 -0.96 25.92 21.90
C PRO A 219 -2.43 26.36 21.78
N PRO A 220 -3.33 26.06 22.74
CA PRO A 220 -4.74 26.46 22.66
C PRO A 220 -4.97 27.98 22.51
N ALA A 221 -4.07 28.80 23.07
CA ALA A 221 -4.09 30.25 22.90
C ALA A 221 -3.90 30.64 21.42
N ASN A 222 -2.94 30.00 20.75
CA ASN A 222 -2.61 30.21 19.34
C ASN A 222 -3.76 29.81 18.41
N ILE A 223 -4.47 28.72 18.74
CA ILE A 223 -5.69 28.31 18.02
C ILE A 223 -6.75 29.42 18.11
N SER A 224 -6.95 29.98 19.31
CA SER A 224 -7.96 31.02 19.54
C SER A 224 -7.61 32.35 18.87
N SER A 225 -6.32 32.68 18.75
CA SER A 225 -5.82 33.89 18.10
C SER A 225 -5.49 33.73 16.62
N HIS A 226 -5.64 32.53 16.05
CA HIS A 226 -5.24 32.22 14.67
C HIS A 226 -3.76 32.52 14.38
N THR A 227 -2.90 32.26 15.36
CA THR A 227 -1.46 32.47 15.25
C THR A 227 -0.70 31.16 15.30
N LEU A 228 0.46 31.10 14.65
CA LEU A 228 1.45 30.03 14.81
C LEU A 228 2.73 30.63 15.36
N THR A 229 3.17 30.15 16.52
CA THR A 229 4.38 30.60 17.21
C THR A 229 5.19 29.38 17.70
N GLY A 230 6.36 29.62 18.30
CA GLY A 230 7.16 28.56 18.92
C GLY A 230 8.06 27.78 17.97
N PHE A 231 8.11 28.14 16.69
CA PHE A 231 9.11 27.62 15.75
C PHE A 231 10.42 28.42 15.79
N THR A 232 11.53 27.80 15.41
CA THR A 232 12.84 28.46 15.29
C THR A 232 12.76 29.66 14.36
N ALA A 233 13.33 30.80 14.77
CA ALA A 233 13.29 32.04 14.00
C ALA A 233 13.65 31.81 12.52
N LEU A 234 12.92 32.49 11.64
CA LEU A 234 13.27 32.61 10.23
C LEU A 234 14.61 33.34 10.10
N PRO A 235 15.41 33.06 9.05
CA PRO A 235 16.64 33.78 8.83
C PRO A 235 16.37 35.28 8.64
N ASP A 236 17.09 36.11 9.39
CA ASP A 236 17.05 37.57 9.23
C ASP A 236 17.94 37.99 8.06
N ASN A 237 17.42 37.80 6.84
CA ASN A 237 18.12 38.08 5.59
C ASN A 237 17.27 38.88 4.60
N LEU A 238 16.28 39.62 5.12
CA LEU A 238 15.34 40.46 4.36
C LEU A 238 14.47 39.70 3.34
N ARG A 239 14.27 38.38 3.52
CA ARG A 239 13.43 37.56 2.62
C ARG A 239 12.05 37.20 3.17
N TYR A 240 11.94 37.18 4.49
CA TYR A 240 10.72 36.80 5.22
C TYR A 240 10.14 37.97 6.02
N VAL A 241 11.00 38.93 6.35
CA VAL A 241 10.65 40.23 6.92
C VAL A 241 11.41 41.30 6.13
N ASP A 242 10.87 42.50 6.01
CA ASP A 242 11.54 43.64 5.39
C ASP A 242 12.55 44.31 6.35
N SER A 243 13.17 45.41 5.92
CA SER A 243 14.13 46.16 6.74
C SER A 243 13.50 46.83 7.98
N GLY A 244 12.17 46.96 8.01
CA GLY A 244 11.40 47.43 9.16
C GLY A 244 10.92 46.31 10.07
N GLY A 245 11.22 45.05 9.75
CA GLY A 245 10.75 43.87 10.49
C GLY A 245 9.31 43.47 10.15
N LEU A 246 8.69 44.04 9.12
CA LEU A 246 7.35 43.68 8.67
C LEU A 246 7.42 42.42 7.82
N GLY A 247 6.50 41.50 8.07
CA GLY A 247 6.39 40.25 7.33
C GLY A 247 6.08 40.41 5.84
N ILE A 248 6.83 39.71 5.00
CA ILE A 248 6.67 39.69 3.52
C ILE A 248 6.50 38.26 2.96
N VAL A 249 6.07 37.32 3.80
CA VAL A 249 5.83 35.93 3.38
C VAL A 249 4.70 35.86 2.36
N SER A 250 4.96 35.25 1.20
CA SER A 250 3.94 35.13 0.14
C SER A 250 2.94 34.01 0.40
N LYS A 251 3.39 32.95 1.08
CA LYS A 251 2.61 31.72 1.25
C LYS A 251 3.12 30.88 2.40
N VAL A 252 2.19 30.23 3.10
CA VAL A 252 2.46 29.20 4.10
C VAL A 252 1.69 27.94 3.73
N ARG A 253 2.35 26.78 3.89
CA ARG A 253 1.70 25.47 3.86
C ARG A 253 1.88 24.76 5.18
N ILE A 254 0.83 24.10 5.64
CA ILE A 254 0.90 23.16 6.75
C ILE A 254 0.66 21.77 6.16
N GLU A 255 1.61 20.88 6.41
CA GLU A 255 1.67 19.56 5.79
C GLU A 255 1.90 18.50 6.87
N ILE A 256 1.22 17.37 6.73
CA ILE A 256 1.49 16.16 7.50
C ILE A 256 2.09 15.10 6.58
N GLN A 257 3.08 14.37 7.08
CA GLN A 257 3.72 13.28 6.36
C GLN A 257 2.69 12.18 6.09
N GLU A 258 2.56 11.79 4.83
CA GLU A 258 1.71 10.69 4.39
C GLU A 258 2.60 9.47 4.13
N GLN A 259 2.41 8.39 4.88
CA GLN A 259 3.15 7.13 4.67
C GLN A 259 2.59 6.37 3.45
N ARG A 260 2.61 7.00 2.26
CA ARG A 260 2.02 6.44 1.03
C ARG A 260 2.61 5.10 0.67
N TYR A 261 3.89 4.91 0.91
CA TYR A 261 4.52 3.61 0.73
C TYR A 261 5.19 3.22 2.02
N SER A 262 4.92 1.99 2.46
CA SER A 262 5.54 1.36 3.62
C SER A 262 5.88 -0.07 3.27
N TYR A 263 6.73 -0.70 4.09
CA TYR A 263 7.06 -2.10 3.92
C TYR A 263 7.11 -2.86 5.24
N LEU A 264 6.98 -4.17 5.15
CA LEU A 264 7.29 -5.11 6.24
C LEU A 264 8.17 -6.24 5.72
N PHE A 265 8.78 -6.98 6.64
CA PHE A 265 9.46 -8.22 6.33
C PHE A 265 8.62 -9.43 6.72
N SER A 266 8.55 -10.41 5.85
CA SER A 266 8.09 -11.76 6.19
C SER A 266 9.29 -12.67 6.27
N VAL A 267 9.50 -13.28 7.45
CA VAL A 267 10.70 -14.05 7.76
C VAL A 267 10.34 -15.51 8.01
N ARG A 268 11.10 -16.41 7.40
CA ARG A 268 10.97 -17.86 7.55
C ARG A 268 12.34 -18.48 7.82
N HIS A 269 12.57 -18.91 9.05
CA HIS A 269 13.78 -19.60 9.47
C HIS A 269 13.79 -21.06 9.07
N GLN A 270 14.94 -21.48 8.57
CA GLN A 270 15.31 -22.88 8.44
C GLN A 270 16.07 -23.32 9.70
N PRO A 271 16.02 -24.62 10.06
CA PRO A 271 16.81 -25.17 11.17
C PRO A 271 18.32 -24.91 11.03
N THR A 272 18.79 -24.66 9.83
CA THR A 272 20.19 -24.43 9.44
C THR A 272 20.67 -22.99 9.69
N ARG A 273 19.96 -22.20 10.50
CA ARG A 273 20.27 -20.77 10.81
C ARG A 273 20.21 -19.83 9.59
N VAL A 274 19.46 -20.24 8.58
CA VAL A 274 19.20 -19.46 7.37
C VAL A 274 17.79 -18.87 7.47
N ALA A 275 17.65 -17.56 7.27
CA ALA A 275 16.37 -16.88 7.19
C ALA A 275 16.02 -16.60 5.73
N ALA A 276 14.91 -17.14 5.24
CA ALA A 276 14.33 -16.71 3.98
C ALA A 276 13.46 -15.48 4.23
N VAL A 277 13.72 -14.38 3.51
CA VAL A 277 13.10 -13.08 3.78
C VAL A 277 12.42 -12.54 2.53
N ASP A 278 11.17 -12.12 2.69
CA ASP A 278 10.45 -11.35 1.68
C ASP A 278 10.21 -9.92 2.18
N VAL A 279 10.45 -8.94 1.31
CA VAL A 279 10.02 -7.54 1.51
C VAL A 279 8.68 -7.34 0.84
N VAL A 280 7.70 -6.93 1.63
CA VAL A 280 6.34 -6.68 1.15
C VAL A 280 6.13 -5.18 1.16
N VAL A 281 5.91 -4.59 -0.02
CA VAL A 281 5.69 -3.14 -0.14
C VAL A 281 4.21 -2.84 -0.36
N PHE A 282 3.69 -1.92 0.43
CA PHE A 282 2.31 -1.47 0.41
C PHE A 282 2.20 -0.08 -0.21
N PHE A 283 1.03 0.23 -0.75
CA PHE A 283 0.61 1.58 -1.10
C PHE A 283 -0.63 1.94 -0.29
N LYS A 284 -0.55 3.01 0.49
CA LYS A 284 -1.58 3.47 1.43
C LYS A 284 -2.06 2.32 2.30
N ARG A 285 -1.11 1.76 3.07
CA ARG A 285 -1.34 0.58 3.88
C ARG A 285 -2.50 0.83 4.87
N ASP A 286 -3.43 -0.11 4.91
CA ASP A 286 -4.51 -0.11 5.90
C ASP A 286 -4.04 -0.86 7.16
N PHE A 287 -4.24 -0.23 8.32
CA PHE A 287 -3.93 -0.77 9.65
C PHE A 287 -5.18 -1.10 10.45
N SER A 288 -6.36 -0.89 9.87
CA SER A 288 -7.62 -1.30 10.48
C SER A 288 -7.62 -2.82 10.70
N PRO A 289 -8.27 -3.32 11.76
CA PRO A 289 -8.38 -4.76 11.99
C PRO A 289 -9.04 -5.48 10.81
N LEU A 290 -9.94 -4.82 10.08
CA LEU A 290 -10.58 -5.38 8.90
C LEU A 290 -9.57 -5.83 7.83
N SER A 291 -8.49 -5.07 7.66
CA SER A 291 -7.45 -5.36 6.65
C SER A 291 -6.62 -6.61 6.95
N GLU A 292 -6.76 -7.18 8.14
CA GLU A 292 -5.98 -8.32 8.63
C GLU A 292 -6.88 -9.47 9.09
N VAL A 293 -8.15 -9.44 8.72
CA VAL A 293 -9.09 -10.55 8.98
C VAL A 293 -8.60 -11.80 8.27
N VAL A 294 -8.54 -12.90 9.02
CA VAL A 294 -8.21 -14.22 8.47
C VAL A 294 -9.46 -14.84 7.89
N HIS A 295 -9.34 -15.30 6.65
CA HIS A 295 -10.34 -16.04 5.92
C HIS A 295 -9.99 -17.52 5.87
N SER A 296 -11.02 -18.37 5.85
CA SER A 296 -10.83 -19.81 5.72
C SER A 296 -10.73 -20.22 4.26
N VAL A 297 -10.06 -21.33 4.02
CA VAL A 297 -9.76 -21.85 2.68
C VAL A 297 -10.03 -23.35 2.62
N SER A 298 -10.50 -23.80 1.46
CA SER A 298 -10.55 -25.21 1.07
C SER A 298 -9.58 -25.47 -0.07
N ASP A 299 -9.00 -26.66 -0.07
CA ASP A 299 -8.07 -27.12 -1.12
C ASP A 299 -6.83 -26.25 -1.30
N PHE A 300 -6.41 -25.55 -0.24
CA PHE A 300 -5.11 -24.88 -0.19
C PHE A 300 -3.99 -25.89 0.14
N VAL A 301 -3.59 -26.61 -0.90
CA VAL A 301 -2.71 -27.79 -0.83
C VAL A 301 -1.60 -27.66 -1.86
N ARG A 302 -0.45 -28.28 -1.63
CA ARG A 302 0.70 -28.22 -2.54
C ARG A 302 0.45 -28.99 -3.83
N TYR A 303 -0.12 -30.19 -3.73
CA TYR A 303 -0.38 -31.08 -4.84
C TYR A 303 -1.80 -31.62 -4.79
N THR A 304 -2.35 -31.91 -5.96
CA THR A 304 -3.62 -32.62 -6.14
C THR A 304 -3.36 -33.90 -6.94
N PRO A 305 -4.12 -34.98 -6.68
CA PRO A 305 -4.06 -36.19 -7.49
C PRO A 305 -4.23 -35.88 -8.97
N GLY A 306 -3.51 -36.62 -9.82
CA GLY A 306 -3.53 -36.44 -11.26
C GLY A 306 -4.74 -37.10 -11.93
N ALA A 307 -4.49 -37.73 -13.08
CA ALA A 307 -5.52 -38.33 -13.91
C ALA A 307 -6.05 -39.66 -13.34
N ASP A 308 -5.22 -40.40 -12.58
CA ASP A 308 -5.65 -41.62 -11.90
C ASP A 308 -6.54 -41.34 -10.67
N GLY A 309 -6.42 -40.14 -10.08
CA GLY A 309 -7.17 -39.73 -8.90
C GLY A 309 -6.60 -40.25 -7.59
N SER A 310 -5.46 -40.94 -7.61
CA SER A 310 -4.77 -41.51 -6.46
C SER A 310 -3.61 -40.60 -6.03
N PRO A 311 -3.41 -40.33 -4.73
CA PRO A 311 -2.19 -39.70 -4.25
C PRO A 311 -0.94 -40.56 -4.55
N GLY A 312 0.13 -39.96 -5.07
CA GLY A 312 1.35 -40.72 -5.33
C GLY A 312 1.21 -41.66 -6.53
N VAL A 313 1.94 -42.77 -6.54
CA VAL A 313 1.85 -43.78 -7.61
C VAL A 313 0.72 -44.76 -7.28
N ASP A 314 -0.30 -44.83 -8.14
CA ASP A 314 -1.49 -45.67 -7.93
C ASP A 314 -1.17 -47.10 -7.44
N GLY A 315 -1.70 -47.44 -6.26
CA GLY A 315 -1.57 -48.73 -5.60
C GLY A 315 -0.24 -48.97 -4.89
N VAL A 316 0.61 -47.95 -4.74
CA VAL A 316 1.94 -48.05 -4.12
C VAL A 316 1.96 -47.30 -2.79
N ASP A 317 2.50 -47.94 -1.75
CA ASP A 317 2.84 -47.29 -0.49
C ASP A 317 4.21 -46.61 -0.64
N ASP A 318 4.20 -45.42 -1.24
CA ASP A 318 5.40 -44.69 -1.62
C ASP A 318 6.17 -44.17 -0.39
N ASN A 319 5.44 -43.80 0.68
CA ASN A 319 6.02 -43.25 1.90
C ASN A 319 6.39 -44.34 2.95
N GLN A 320 6.02 -45.59 2.71
CA GLN A 320 6.22 -46.78 3.55
C GLN A 320 5.59 -46.69 4.94
N ASP A 321 4.46 -46.01 5.06
CA ASP A 321 3.72 -45.87 6.33
C ASP A 321 2.67 -46.97 6.56
N GLY A 322 2.52 -47.87 5.59
CA GLY A 322 1.60 -49.01 5.63
C GLY A 322 0.22 -48.72 5.02
N ASN A 323 -0.02 -47.52 4.48
CA ASN A 323 -1.23 -47.18 3.74
C ASN A 323 -0.86 -46.86 2.29
N THR A 324 -1.55 -47.49 1.35
CA THR A 324 -1.42 -47.19 -0.09
C THR A 324 -2.34 -46.03 -0.47
N ASP A 325 -1.89 -45.19 -1.39
CA ASP A 325 -2.63 -44.05 -1.99
C ASP A 325 -3.12 -43.07 -0.92
N ASP A 326 -2.27 -42.84 0.07
CA ASP A 326 -2.54 -41.98 1.19
C ASP A 326 -2.11 -40.53 0.89
N ARG A 327 -2.68 -39.57 1.61
CA ARG A 327 -2.39 -38.15 1.35
C ARG A 327 -0.91 -37.79 1.54
N GLY A 328 -0.20 -38.53 2.40
CA GLY A 328 1.24 -38.39 2.59
C GLY A 328 2.05 -38.59 1.32
N GLU A 329 1.47 -39.22 0.30
CA GLU A 329 2.13 -39.61 -0.94
C GLU A 329 2.02 -38.56 -2.06
N LEU A 330 1.21 -37.52 -1.86
CA LEU A 330 1.02 -36.46 -2.85
C LEU A 330 2.34 -35.80 -3.28
N GLY A 331 2.59 -35.81 -4.59
CA GLY A 331 3.77 -35.23 -5.22
C GLY A 331 4.98 -36.16 -5.23
N TRP A 332 4.77 -37.48 -5.08
CA TRP A 332 5.84 -38.46 -5.18
C TRP A 332 6.51 -38.46 -6.55
N LYS A 333 7.80 -38.80 -6.55
CA LYS A 333 8.56 -38.83 -7.80
C LYS A 333 8.10 -39.99 -8.67
N GLY A 334 7.42 -39.67 -9.77
CA GLY A 334 6.93 -40.65 -10.74
C GLY A 334 5.42 -40.81 -10.75
N SER A 335 4.71 -40.14 -9.82
CA SER A 335 3.26 -39.97 -9.90
C SER A 335 2.85 -38.97 -10.97
N ASP A 336 1.55 -38.92 -11.26
CA ASP A 336 0.93 -37.92 -12.12
C ASP A 336 0.37 -36.71 -11.32
N ASP A 337 0.68 -36.61 -10.03
CA ASP A 337 0.27 -35.52 -9.15
C ASP A 337 0.66 -34.14 -9.70
N GLU A 338 -0.29 -33.21 -9.71
CA GLU A 338 -0.10 -31.88 -10.24
C GLU A 338 0.08 -30.83 -9.14
N PRO A 339 1.03 -29.88 -9.28
CA PRO A 339 1.12 -28.72 -8.39
C PRO A 339 -0.18 -27.92 -8.44
N ASN A 340 -0.74 -27.60 -7.28
CA ASN A 340 -2.02 -26.91 -7.23
C ASN A 340 -1.85 -25.38 -7.22
N TYR A 341 -2.64 -24.72 -8.06
CA TYR A 341 -2.69 -23.27 -8.22
C TYR A 341 -4.02 -22.67 -7.76
N GLN A 342 -4.99 -23.50 -7.40
CA GLN A 342 -6.36 -23.08 -7.13
C GLN A 342 -6.81 -23.53 -5.75
N PHE A 343 -7.61 -22.69 -5.12
CA PHE A 343 -8.25 -23.01 -3.84
C PHE A 343 -9.55 -22.22 -3.71
N THR A 344 -10.43 -22.68 -2.84
CA THR A 344 -11.66 -21.94 -2.52
C THR A 344 -11.43 -21.09 -1.28
N LEU A 345 -11.59 -19.79 -1.41
CA LEU A 345 -11.59 -18.83 -0.31
C LEU A 345 -13.01 -18.67 0.23
N HIS A 346 -13.20 -18.83 1.54
CA HIS A 346 -14.48 -18.61 2.23
C HIS A 346 -14.39 -17.33 3.05
N TYR A 347 -15.37 -16.44 2.88
CA TYR A 347 -15.35 -15.14 3.53
C TYR A 347 -15.66 -15.27 5.02
N ASN A 348 -15.03 -14.44 5.84
CA ASN A 348 -15.16 -14.56 7.29
C ASN A 348 -16.38 -13.77 7.74
N ASN A 349 -17.51 -14.46 7.90
CA ASN A 349 -18.77 -13.83 8.33
C ASN A 349 -18.78 -13.44 9.81
N LYS A 350 -17.73 -13.73 10.59
CA LYS A 350 -17.69 -13.39 12.02
C LYS A 350 -17.53 -11.88 12.28
N ILE A 351 -17.11 -11.12 11.27
CA ILE A 351 -16.91 -9.66 11.37
C ILE A 351 -18.20 -8.85 11.56
N THR A 352 -19.36 -9.48 11.43
CA THR A 352 -20.67 -8.83 11.66
C THR A 352 -20.99 -8.68 13.15
N GLY A 353 -20.20 -9.29 14.04
CA GLY A 353 -20.32 -9.14 15.50
C GLY A 353 -19.34 -8.10 16.08
N PRO A 354 -19.48 -7.77 17.38
CA PRO A 354 -18.50 -6.94 18.06
C PRO A 354 -17.10 -7.56 17.98
N PRO A 355 -16.03 -6.75 17.84
CA PRO A 355 -15.99 -5.29 17.88
C PRO A 355 -16.20 -4.61 16.52
N LEU A 356 -16.15 -5.35 15.40
CA LEU A 356 -16.16 -4.75 14.06
C LEU A 356 -17.57 -4.36 13.58
N ASN A 357 -18.61 -5.09 14.00
CA ASN A 357 -20.03 -4.79 13.74
C ASN A 357 -20.35 -4.40 12.29
N MET A 358 -19.73 -5.09 11.34
CA MET A 358 -19.83 -4.75 9.92
C MET A 358 -21.13 -5.22 9.27
N SER A 359 -21.56 -4.53 8.22
CA SER A 359 -22.65 -5.03 7.37
C SER A 359 -22.23 -6.33 6.69
N VAL A 360 -23.21 -7.19 6.39
CA VAL A 360 -22.98 -8.42 5.61
C VAL A 360 -22.37 -8.09 4.24
N ASP A 361 -22.73 -6.95 3.66
CA ASP A 361 -22.20 -6.50 2.37
C ASP A 361 -20.71 -6.10 2.46
N ASP A 362 -20.24 -5.70 3.65
CA ASP A 362 -18.85 -5.32 3.91
C ASP A 362 -17.96 -6.52 4.32
N VAL A 363 -18.54 -7.72 4.39
CA VAL A 363 -17.82 -8.98 4.66
C VAL A 363 -16.88 -9.37 3.51
N ARG A 364 -17.11 -8.81 2.34
CA ARG A 364 -16.38 -9.15 1.13
C ARG A 364 -14.93 -8.68 1.21
N PRO A 365 -13.93 -9.58 1.17
CA PRO A 365 -12.54 -9.18 1.09
C PRO A 365 -12.25 -8.46 -0.22
N PRO A 366 -11.28 -7.53 -0.25
CA PRO A 366 -10.96 -6.73 -1.43
C PRO A 366 -10.16 -7.54 -2.47
N LEU A 367 -10.77 -8.60 -3.02
CA LEU A 367 -10.17 -9.43 -4.06
C LEU A 367 -9.95 -8.61 -5.34
N ARG A 368 -8.74 -8.69 -5.89
CA ARG A 368 -8.40 -8.08 -7.16
C ARG A 368 -7.37 -8.92 -7.91
N LYS A 369 -7.47 -8.95 -9.24
CA LYS A 369 -6.42 -9.49 -10.09
C LYS A 369 -5.12 -8.72 -9.89
N GLY A 370 -4.03 -9.44 -9.66
CA GLY A 370 -2.73 -8.89 -9.31
C GLY A 370 -2.59 -8.43 -7.86
N GLY A 371 -3.63 -8.57 -7.03
CA GLY A 371 -3.55 -8.42 -5.57
C GLY A 371 -2.79 -9.56 -4.93
N HIS A 372 -2.54 -9.47 -3.63
CA HIS A 372 -1.78 -10.47 -2.90
C HIS A 372 -2.60 -11.04 -1.76
N LEU A 373 -2.26 -12.27 -1.38
CA LEU A 373 -2.73 -12.91 -0.18
C LEU A 373 -1.55 -13.40 0.64
N PHE A 374 -1.77 -13.46 1.95
CA PHE A 374 -0.80 -13.93 2.92
C PHE A 374 -1.29 -15.20 3.59
N ASP A 375 -0.50 -16.26 3.53
CA ASP A 375 -0.70 -17.51 4.27
C ASP A 375 -0.25 -17.33 5.72
N VAL A 376 -1.21 -17.30 6.65
CA VAL A 376 -0.99 -17.01 8.07
C VAL A 376 -0.38 -18.17 8.86
N LYS A 377 -0.13 -19.31 8.22
CA LYS A 377 0.55 -20.46 8.85
C LYS A 377 1.95 -20.66 8.33
N ASN A 378 2.18 -20.35 7.06
CA ASN A 378 3.47 -20.52 6.41
C ASN A 378 4.24 -19.21 6.24
N ALA A 379 3.63 -18.08 6.59
CA ALA A 379 4.18 -16.75 6.40
C ALA A 379 4.63 -16.54 4.95
N ARG A 380 3.79 -16.89 3.98
CA ARG A 380 4.11 -16.80 2.54
C ARG A 380 3.12 -15.90 1.83
N TRP A 381 3.62 -15.19 0.83
CA TRP A 381 2.80 -14.34 -0.02
C TRP A 381 2.58 -14.99 -1.37
N TYR A 382 1.34 -14.90 -1.86
CA TYR A 382 0.96 -15.37 -3.20
C TYR A 382 0.22 -14.25 -3.92
N ARG A 383 0.39 -14.16 -5.23
CA ARG A 383 -0.29 -13.16 -6.03
C ARG A 383 -1.47 -13.81 -6.77
N ILE A 384 -2.59 -13.10 -6.76
CA ILE A 384 -3.85 -13.55 -7.34
C ILE A 384 -3.79 -13.32 -8.85
N GLN A 385 -3.80 -14.39 -9.63
CA GLN A 385 -3.88 -14.33 -11.08
C GLN A 385 -5.32 -14.11 -11.57
N ASN A 386 -6.27 -14.80 -10.95
CA ASN A 386 -7.69 -14.71 -11.25
C ASN A 386 -8.52 -15.07 -10.01
N TYR A 387 -9.79 -14.66 -10.00
CA TYR A 387 -10.75 -15.14 -9.02
C TYR A 387 -12.16 -15.16 -9.62
N GLN A 388 -12.99 -16.08 -9.14
CA GLN A 388 -14.39 -16.19 -9.51
C GLN A 388 -15.22 -16.35 -8.24
N GLU A 389 -16.06 -15.36 -7.96
CA GLU A 389 -16.95 -15.40 -6.80
C GLU A 389 -18.18 -16.26 -7.07
N ASN A 390 -18.72 -16.86 -6.01
CA ASN A 390 -20.00 -17.53 -6.07
C ASN A 390 -21.15 -16.50 -6.16
N SER A 391 -22.34 -16.97 -6.53
CA SER A 391 -23.54 -16.12 -6.68
C SER A 391 -23.96 -15.42 -5.39
N SER A 392 -23.61 -15.99 -4.24
CA SER A 392 -23.94 -15.46 -2.91
C SER A 392 -22.88 -14.50 -2.36
N ALA A 393 -21.78 -14.27 -3.08
CA ALA A 393 -20.62 -13.49 -2.64
C ALA A 393 -20.11 -13.85 -1.24
N THR A 394 -20.13 -15.14 -0.89
CA THR A 394 -19.62 -15.69 0.39
C THR A 394 -18.33 -16.48 0.23
N ALA A 395 -17.97 -16.80 -1.02
CA ALA A 395 -16.76 -17.53 -1.35
C ALA A 395 -16.27 -17.17 -2.76
N ALA A 396 -14.98 -17.40 -3.00
CA ALA A 396 -14.37 -17.25 -4.30
C ALA A 396 -13.42 -18.41 -4.63
N LEU A 397 -13.48 -18.93 -5.85
CA LEU A 397 -12.42 -19.75 -6.40
C LEU A 397 -11.27 -18.82 -6.80
N VAL A 398 -10.11 -18.98 -6.18
CA VAL A 398 -8.94 -18.13 -6.41
C VAL A 398 -7.89 -18.93 -7.17
N THR A 399 -7.31 -18.34 -8.20
CA THR A 399 -6.17 -18.87 -8.96
C THR A 399 -4.93 -18.03 -8.69
N LEU A 400 -3.84 -18.68 -8.30
CA LEU A 400 -2.54 -18.07 -8.00
C LEU A 400 -1.64 -18.02 -9.23
N ASP A 401 -0.70 -17.09 -9.25
CA ASP A 401 0.32 -16.99 -10.30
C ASP A 401 1.47 -17.99 -10.15
N GLN A 402 1.58 -18.61 -8.97
CA GLN A 402 2.57 -19.63 -8.63
C GLN A 402 1.89 -20.77 -7.87
N PRO A 403 2.44 -21.99 -7.91
CA PRO A 403 1.85 -23.11 -7.18
C PRO A 403 1.97 -22.89 -5.67
N ILE A 404 1.04 -23.47 -4.93
CA ILE A 404 1.06 -23.46 -3.46
C ILE A 404 2.32 -24.17 -2.99
N ALA A 405 3.18 -23.48 -2.25
CA ALA A 405 4.50 -24.01 -1.87
C ALA A 405 4.43 -24.95 -0.65
N GLN A 406 3.43 -24.77 0.20
CA GLN A 406 3.26 -25.52 1.43
C GLN A 406 1.78 -25.61 1.80
N ASP A 407 1.36 -26.80 2.24
CA ASP A 407 0.01 -27.03 2.74
C ASP A 407 -0.30 -26.15 3.96
N ILE A 408 -1.53 -25.65 3.99
CA ILE A 408 -2.03 -24.87 5.13
C ILE A 408 -2.73 -25.75 6.17
N ARG A 409 -3.02 -27.01 5.85
CA ARG A 409 -3.65 -27.93 6.80
C ARG A 409 -2.60 -28.49 7.75
N THR A 410 -3.00 -28.68 9.00
CA THR A 410 -2.21 -29.44 9.97
C THR A 410 -2.37 -30.92 9.69
N SER A 411 -1.27 -31.66 9.78
CA SER A 411 -1.03 -33.01 9.25
C SER A 411 -1.86 -34.17 9.85
N ALA A 412 -3.11 -33.99 10.29
CA ALA A 412 -3.85 -35.10 10.93
C ALA A 412 -5.38 -35.05 10.88
N GLY A 413 -6.02 -34.20 10.08
CA GLY A 413 -7.48 -34.03 10.18
C GLY A 413 -8.19 -33.77 8.85
N SER A 414 -9.22 -34.57 8.61
CA SER A 414 -10.27 -34.38 7.61
C SER A 414 -11.10 -33.12 7.90
N THR A 415 -10.49 -31.94 7.81
CA THR A 415 -11.25 -30.70 7.67
C THR A 415 -11.00 -30.17 6.27
N THR A 416 -12.05 -30.21 5.45
CA THR A 416 -12.11 -29.65 4.10
C THR A 416 -11.82 -28.14 4.10
N THR A 417 -11.87 -27.49 5.26
CA THR A 417 -11.57 -26.08 5.48
C THR A 417 -10.46 -25.90 6.52
N ALA A 418 -9.56 -24.95 6.27
CA ALA A 418 -8.56 -24.48 7.22
C ALA A 418 -8.59 -22.96 7.27
N ASP A 419 -8.46 -22.37 8.46
CA ASP A 419 -8.24 -20.92 8.58
C ASP A 419 -6.86 -20.60 8.03
N GLY A 420 -6.77 -19.67 7.07
CA GLY A 420 -5.65 -19.72 6.16
C GLY A 420 -5.06 -18.40 5.71
N VAL A 421 -5.87 -17.46 5.24
CA VAL A 421 -5.30 -16.37 4.44
C VAL A 421 -5.84 -15.00 4.79
N ILE A 422 -4.96 -14.00 4.71
CA ILE A 422 -5.33 -12.58 4.75
C ILE A 422 -5.26 -12.05 3.32
N ILE A 423 -6.29 -11.32 2.89
CA ILE A 423 -6.32 -10.70 1.56
C ILE A 423 -5.86 -9.25 1.67
N ARG A 424 -4.81 -8.90 0.92
CA ARG A 424 -4.24 -7.54 0.91
C ARG A 424 -4.25 -6.95 -0.49
N SER A 425 -5.19 -6.05 -0.71
CA SER A 425 -5.30 -5.27 -1.94
C SER A 425 -4.40 -4.02 -1.95
N ASP A 426 -3.75 -3.69 -0.85
CA ASP A 426 -2.84 -2.55 -0.74
C ASP A 426 -1.37 -2.94 -1.04
N VAL A 427 -1.05 -4.25 -1.11
CA VAL A 427 0.27 -4.73 -1.54
C VAL A 427 0.49 -4.41 -3.02
N VAL A 428 1.57 -3.68 -3.28
CA VAL A 428 2.04 -3.34 -4.63
C VAL A 428 2.84 -4.52 -5.19
N GLN A 429 3.83 -4.99 -4.44
CA GLN A 429 4.74 -6.04 -4.87
C GLN A 429 5.41 -6.71 -3.66
N VAL A 430 5.69 -8.00 -3.81
CA VAL A 430 6.53 -8.77 -2.89
C VAL A 430 7.86 -9.07 -3.57
N TYR A 431 8.96 -8.84 -2.87
CA TYR A 431 10.31 -9.09 -3.32
C TYR A 431 10.98 -10.13 -2.43
N ALA A 432 11.29 -11.30 -2.98
CA ALA A 432 12.12 -12.27 -2.30
C ALA A 432 13.57 -11.77 -2.26
N LEU A 433 14.12 -11.57 -1.06
CA LEU A 433 15.54 -11.22 -0.87
C LEU A 433 16.43 -12.47 -0.78
N GLY A 434 15.81 -13.66 -0.79
CA GLY A 434 16.50 -14.93 -0.69
C GLY A 434 16.88 -15.28 0.75
N ASN A 435 17.94 -16.05 0.88
CA ASN A 435 18.42 -16.61 2.14
C ASN A 435 19.49 -15.69 2.75
N LYS A 436 19.25 -15.23 3.98
CA LYS A 436 20.17 -14.43 4.79
C LYS A 436 20.74 -15.30 5.92
N LEU A 437 22.05 -15.17 6.15
CA LEU A 437 22.77 -15.89 7.19
C LEU A 437 22.85 -15.05 8.45
N ASP A 438 22.88 -15.71 9.61
CA ASP A 438 23.19 -15.05 10.88
C ASP A 438 24.67 -14.60 10.91
N PRO A 439 24.96 -13.30 11.09
CA PRO A 439 26.33 -12.80 11.11
C PRO A 439 27.08 -13.08 12.41
N SER A 440 26.41 -13.43 13.51
CA SER A 440 27.10 -13.79 14.75
C SER A 440 27.65 -15.21 14.66
N ASN A 441 28.87 -15.29 14.13
CA ASN A 441 29.87 -16.29 14.50
C ASN A 441 30.93 -15.64 15.37
#